data_AF-A0A847PXH3-F1
#
_entry.id   AF-A0A847PXH3-F1
#
_cell.length_a   1.000
_cell.length_b   1.000
_cell.length_c   1.000
_cell.angle_alpha   90.00
_cell.angle_beta   90.00
_cell.angle_gamma   90.00
#
_symmetry.space_group_name_H-M   'P 1'
#
loop_
_entity.id
_entity.type
_entity.pdbx_description
1 polymer ?
#
loop_
_entity_poly.entity_id
_entity_poly.type
_entity_poly.pdbx_seq_one_letter_code
_entity_poly.pdbx_strand_id
1 'polypeptide(L)'
;MQTKGTAMTDLEKARHEAGRLADLKGVAYCVISREQSGVKEFKVVCMEGFGLPKGWILEDVVNPRIERVEIEPPEDIEDDSF
;
A
#
# COMPACT_ATOMS: atom_id res chain seq x y z
N MET A 1 -11.20 11.82 31.78
CA MET A 1 -10.57 12.36 30.56
C MET A 1 -11.13 11.60 29.38
N GLN A 2 -12.07 12.19 28.62
CA GLN A 2 -12.61 11.59 27.40
C GLN A 2 -11.66 11.93 26.25
N THR A 3 -10.99 10.93 25.68
CA THR A 3 -10.30 11.07 24.41
C THR A 3 -11.37 11.21 23.33
N LYS A 4 -11.57 12.42 22.81
CA LYS A 4 -12.31 12.62 21.56
C LYS A 4 -11.56 11.82 20.49
N GLY A 5 -12.09 10.65 20.14
CA GLY A 5 -11.62 9.90 18.98
C GLY A 5 -11.83 10.80 17.76
N THR A 6 -10.73 11.27 17.17
CA THR A 6 -10.79 12.01 15.91
C THR A 6 -11.38 11.07 14.87
N ALA A 7 -12.56 11.41 14.35
CA ALA A 7 -13.16 10.66 13.26
C ALA A 7 -12.19 10.71 12.06
N MET A 8 -11.77 9.53 11.57
CA MET A 8 -10.93 9.47 10.37
C MET A 8 -11.69 10.04 9.18
N THR A 9 -11.00 10.88 8.42
CA THR A 9 -11.44 11.37 7.12
C THR A 9 -11.51 10.23 6.10
N ASP A 10 -12.26 10.43 5.02
CA ASP A 10 -12.40 9.39 4.00
C ASP A 10 -11.09 9.12 3.24
N LEU A 11 -10.22 10.13 3.12
CA LEU A 11 -8.86 9.97 2.61
C LEU A 11 -8.01 9.08 3.54
N GLU A 12 -8.09 9.29 4.86
CA GLU A 12 -7.35 8.46 5.82
C GLU A 12 -7.82 7.00 5.81
N LYS A 13 -9.13 6.77 5.66
CA LYS A 13 -9.67 5.41 5.50
C LYS A 13 -9.15 4.74 4.22
N ALA A 14 -9.17 5.46 3.09
CA ALA A 14 -8.67 4.94 1.82
C ALA A 14 -7.16 4.66 1.89
N ARG A 15 -6.38 5.52 2.54
CA ARG A 15 -4.95 5.31 2.78
C ARG A 15 -4.67 4.09 3.65
N HIS A 16 -5.44 3.93 4.73
CA HIS A 16 -5.33 2.76 5.62
C HIS A 16 -5.65 1.46 4.87
N GLU A 17 -6.70 1.45 4.04
CA GLU A 17 -7.03 0.30 3.21
C GLU A 17 -5.93 0.00 2.18
N ALA A 18 -5.38 1.02 1.51
CA ALA A 18 -4.27 0.87 0.57
C ALA A 18 -3.03 0.29 1.24
N GLY A 19 -2.68 0.74 2.44
CA GLY A 19 -1.59 0.16 3.24
C GLY A 19 -1.82 -1.32 3.54
N ARG A 20 -3.00 -1.67 4.06
CA ARG A 20 -3.36 -3.07 4.34
C ARG A 20 -3.24 -3.96 3.09
N LEU A 21 -3.66 -3.46 1.93
CA LEU A 21 -3.58 -4.20 0.66
C LEU A 21 -2.14 -4.32 0.15
N ALA A 22 -1.34 -3.27 0.29
CA ALA A 22 0.08 -3.30 -0.04
C ALA A 22 0.82 -4.33 0.80
N ASP A 23 0.57 -4.37 2.12
CA ASP A 23 1.18 -5.34 3.04
C ASP A 23 0.76 -6.79 2.72
N LEU A 24 -0.52 -7.01 2.39
CA LEU A 24 -1.05 -8.34 2.09
C LEU A 24 -0.57 -8.91 0.75
N LYS A 25 -0.44 -8.06 -0.27
CA LYS A 25 -0.17 -8.51 -1.64
C LYS A 25 1.25 -8.24 -2.11
N GLY A 26 2.01 -7.40 -1.41
CA GLY A 26 3.35 -7.00 -1.82
C GLY A 26 3.38 -6.17 -3.12
N VAL A 27 2.25 -5.60 -3.54
CA VAL A 27 2.16 -4.72 -4.72
C VAL A 27 1.83 -3.30 -4.33
N ALA A 28 2.30 -2.34 -5.12
CA ALA A 28 1.99 -0.93 -4.92
C ALA A 28 0.51 -0.64 -5.22
N TYR A 29 -0.08 0.21 -4.39
CA TYR A 29 -1.45 0.69 -4.52
C TYR A 29 -1.48 2.21 -4.59
N CYS A 30 -2.51 2.78 -5.21
CA CYS A 30 -2.76 4.20 -5.14
C CYS A 30 -4.18 4.52 -4.69
N VAL A 31 -4.30 5.64 -3.99
CA VAL A 31 -5.57 6.26 -3.63
C VAL A 31 -5.89 7.29 -4.70
N ILE A 32 -7.06 7.14 -5.31
CA ILE A 32 -7.56 8.05 -6.35
C ILE A 32 -8.86 8.68 -5.88
N SER A 33 -9.12 9.90 -6.30
CA SER A 33 -10.39 10.58 -6.04
C SER A 33 -11.05 11.06 -7.32
N ARG A 34 -12.36 11.26 -7.27
CA ARG A 34 -13.08 12.07 -8.23
C ARG A 34 -14.15 12.88 -7.51
N GLU A 35 -14.50 14.01 -8.09
CA GLU A 35 -15.64 14.79 -7.62
C GLU A 35 -16.75 14.74 -8.67
N GLN A 36 -17.95 14.35 -8.24
CA GLN A 36 -19.12 14.30 -9.10
C GLN A 36 -20.33 14.83 -8.34
N SER A 37 -21.00 15.84 -8.90
CA SER A 37 -22.19 16.47 -8.30
C SER A 37 -21.96 16.98 -6.86
N GLY A 38 -20.77 17.51 -6.56
CA GLY A 38 -20.39 18.02 -5.24
C GLY A 38 -20.05 16.95 -4.20
N VAL A 39 -20.01 15.67 -4.60
CA VAL A 39 -19.60 14.56 -3.74
C VAL A 39 -18.21 14.10 -4.15
N LYS A 40 -17.27 14.07 -3.20
CA LYS A 40 -15.92 13.52 -3.39
C LYS A 40 -15.92 12.02 -3.08
N GLU A 41 -15.55 11.20 -4.06
CA GLU A 41 -15.43 9.75 -3.93
C GLU A 41 -13.94 9.36 -3.93
N PHE A 42 -13.55 8.43 -3.07
CA PHE A 42 -12.21 7.85 -3.02
C PHE A 42 -12.23 6.37 -3.40
N LYS A 43 -11.20 5.90 -4.09
CA LYS A 43 -10.97 4.48 -4.41
C LYS A 43 -9.50 4.11 -4.24
N VAL A 44 -9.26 2.82 -4.01
CA VAL A 44 -7.93 2.21 -3.96
C VAL A 44 -7.77 1.29 -5.16
N VAL A 45 -6.70 1.46 -5.93
CA VAL A 45 -6.42 0.63 -7.13
C VAL A 45 -4.97 0.14 -7.13
N CYS A 46 -4.75 -1.07 -7.65
CA CYS A 46 -3.41 -1.60 -7.85
C CYS A 46 -2.68 -0.80 -8.94
N MET A 47 -1.36 -0.66 -8.80
CA MET A 47 -0.51 -0.03 -9.82
C MET A 47 -0.08 -1.00 -10.95
N GLU A 48 -0.33 -2.31 -10.81
CA GLU A 48 -0.14 -3.29 -11.88
C GLU A 48 -1.25 -3.18 -12.94
N GLY A 49 -0.89 -2.75 -14.16
CA GLY A 49 -1.85 -2.48 -15.23
C GLY A 49 -2.14 -0.98 -15.32
N PHE A 50 -1.48 -0.31 -16.28
CA PHE A 50 -1.31 1.13 -16.24
C PHE A 50 -2.54 1.93 -16.67
N GLY A 51 -2.86 2.99 -15.91
CA GLY A 51 -3.74 4.09 -16.33
C GLY A 51 -4.76 4.50 -15.26
N LEU A 52 -4.70 5.75 -14.81
CA LEU A 52 -5.77 6.32 -14.00
C LEU A 52 -7.08 6.29 -14.81
N PRO A 53 -8.21 5.84 -14.22
CA PRO A 53 -9.47 5.89 -14.92
C PRO A 53 -9.83 7.35 -15.26
N LYS A 54 -10.49 7.58 -16.40
CA LYS A 54 -10.85 8.93 -16.85
C LYS A 54 -11.65 9.68 -15.78
N GLY A 55 -11.22 10.90 -15.48
CA GLY A 55 -11.88 11.77 -14.48
C GLY A 55 -11.47 11.50 -13.03
N TRP A 56 -10.48 10.63 -12.80
CA TRP A 56 -9.90 10.41 -11.48
C TRP A 56 -8.57 11.15 -11.33
N ILE A 57 -8.32 11.62 -10.11
CA ILE A 57 -7.11 12.32 -9.68
C ILE A 57 -6.38 11.41 -8.70
N LEU A 58 -5.06 11.31 -8.85
CA LEU A 58 -4.20 10.61 -7.91
C LEU A 58 -4.00 11.44 -6.64
N GLU A 59 -4.35 10.89 -5.48
CA GLU A 59 -4.20 11.54 -4.17
C GLU A 59 -2.93 11.06 -3.44
N ASP A 60 -2.70 9.74 -3.40
CA ASP A 60 -1.54 9.16 -2.69
C ASP A 60 -1.10 7.83 -3.34
N VAL A 61 0.17 7.45 -3.13
CA VAL A 61 0.73 6.17 -3.56
C VAL A 61 1.31 5.46 -2.34
N VAL A 62 0.81 4.26 -2.07
CA VAL A 62 1.26 3.42 -0.97
C VAL A 62 2.05 2.25 -1.54
N ASN A 63 3.35 2.27 -1.27
CA ASN A 63 4.26 1.21 -1.67
C ASN A 63 4.52 0.28 -0.49
N PRO A 64 4.47 -1.04 -0.68
CA PRO A 64 4.94 -1.97 0.34
C PRO A 64 6.43 -1.74 0.57
N ARG A 65 6.85 -1.62 1.83
CA ARG A 65 8.27 -1.58 2.18
C ARG A 65 8.82 -2.99 2.04
N ILE A 66 9.74 -3.18 1.09
CA ILE A 66 10.50 -4.43 1.00
C ILE A 66 11.68 -4.29 1.99
N GLU A 67 11.56 -4.89 3.17
CA GLU A 67 12.75 -5.18 3.96
C GLU A 67 13.53 -6.30 3.24
N ARG A 68 14.72 -5.95 2.72
CA ARG A 68 15.67 -6.96 2.27
C ARG A 68 16.17 -7.71 3.50
N VAL A 69 15.75 -8.96 3.65
CA VAL A 69 16.39 -9.88 4.59
C VAL A 69 17.73 -10.27 3.97
N GLU A 70 18.82 -9.90 4.63
CA GLU A 70 20.15 -10.38 4.28
C GLU A 70 20.19 -11.87 4.63
N ILE A 71 20.33 -12.74 3.62
CA ILE A 71 20.45 -14.18 3.83
C ILE A 71 21.94 -14.44 4.08
N GLU A 72 22.30 -14.90 5.28
CA GLU A 72 23.66 -15.35 5.52
C GLU A 72 23.98 -16.53 4.59
N PRO A 73 25.15 -16.53 3.93
CA PRO A 73 25.55 -17.66 3.10
C PRO A 73 25.60 -18.94 3.95
N PRO A 74 25.27 -20.11 3.39
CA PRO A 74 25.42 -21.37 4.11
C PRO A 74 26.87 -21.52 4.56
N GLU A 75 27.08 -21.94 5.80
CA GLU A 75 28.40 -22.32 6.28
C GLU A 75 28.93 -23.45 5.40
N ASP A 76 30.16 -23.32 4.89
CA ASP A 76 30.85 -24.38 4.17
C ASP A 76 30.99 -25.58 5.11
N ILE A 77 30.20 -26.62 4.87
CA ILE A 77 30.40 -27.91 5.50
C ILE A 77 31.54 -28.55 4.72
N GLU A 78 32.76 -28.37 5.20
CA GLU A 78 33.91 -29.14 4.73
C GLU A 78 33.67 -30.62 5.09
N ASP A 79 33.16 -31.38 4.13
CA ASP A 79 33.01 -32.83 4.22
C ASP A 79 34.38 -33.48 4.00
N ASP A 80 35.13 -33.64 5.09
CA ASP A 80 36.46 -34.27 5.11
C ASP A 80 36.35 -35.82 5.19
N SER A 81 35.34 -36.39 4.53
CA SER A 81 35.11 -37.85 4.47
C SER A 81 35.67 -38.44 3.17
N PHE A 82 36.98 -38.71 3.13
CA PHE A 82 37.60 -39.59 2.10
C PHE A 82 38.71 -40.48 2.68
#